data_AF-A0A7Y4KSL0-F1
#
_entry.id   AF-A0A7Y4KSL0-F1
#
_cell.length_a   1.000
_cell.length_b   1.000
_cell.length_c   1.000
_cell.angle_alpha   90.00
_cell.angle_beta   90.00
_cell.angle_gamma   90.00
#
_symmetry.space_group_name_H-M   'P 1'
#
loop_
_entity.id
_entity.type
_entity.pdbx_description
1 polymer ?
#
loop_
_entity_poly.entity_id
_entity_poly.type
_entity_poly.pdbx_seq_one_letter_code
_entity_poly.pdbx_strand_id
1 'polypeptide(L)'
;MGIATGWLWVVLAMASGASPDPSAEAVCGLSALYAAERAFFGEKDRHDLRPAAVGFLPLPCTDGTRPPAPNDHSVGGCRFVFTVLEASGVPDPVLKLEARGMTPDTQGLRFLMEGLEGVITRAGPDARVAPVDCEAWAKQADPLFRYHAIVSEFDCIGGPYAPEHPCTEALTQLVGLAREGVGVARMEYAAHPTARELYPLTPPTPAMLLCGVTATPQQRGQLVERLARQKQLLDAVLTAPCQPEGLRVALPRLFQEGACPGPQCLALMSLAQRIRLPERTTILEGRAGPLVQWLWGQPATVQRDFLSQAVDLPSDRIDALLRLRKGEWPNLQSLQRDPFTPLENAWFDQVRREHPSLSTLQDIVRELQEQGTASTAAFKLWTEATPCSELSYANDMAMSAARLLAIANTEVRCPGEPLSILSRHIAKLPPGELIGVLQPLPVAHLRMLRNELGLDNPARAEALFDWVMERDTGLLDGLAATPAVVKKLLTPPHADRLGGREAVLDLLLDWQRSPRITPTNEGMFFLMAEALKGTPSAARVRNVAERNLRPEDRQRLLSGILRSQDPRLQAAAAAGAADWKASSGITAPAAQACLAEARVTLECMATQSSALGPPPPGTRQFLFGCGTGPQ
;
A
#
# COMPACT_ATOMS: atom_id res chain seq x y z
N MET A 1 74.30 -54.28 -52.02
CA MET A 1 73.41 -55.06 -52.90
C MET A 1 71.98 -54.68 -52.53
N GLY A 2 71.12 -54.08 -53.36
CA GLY A 2 71.17 -53.65 -54.75
C GLY A 2 70.25 -52.44 -54.95
N ILE A 3 70.38 -51.79 -56.10
CA ILE A 3 69.79 -50.50 -56.53
C ILE A 3 68.49 -50.74 -57.32
N ALA A 4 67.48 -49.89 -57.13
CA ALA A 4 66.52 -49.40 -58.16
C ALA A 4 65.64 -48.27 -57.55
N THR A 5 65.97 -46.99 -57.71
CA THR A 5 65.43 -46.03 -58.71
C THR A 5 63.91 -46.04 -58.93
N GLY A 6 63.27 -44.95 -58.46
CA GLY A 6 62.16 -44.26 -59.14
C GLY A 6 60.76 -44.79 -58.89
N TRP A 7 59.87 -43.92 -58.39
CA TRP A 7 58.83 -43.30 -59.24
C TRP A 7 58.09 -42.24 -58.44
N LEU A 8 58.18 -41.02 -58.97
CA LEU A 8 57.46 -39.81 -58.60
C LEU A 8 56.11 -39.90 -59.33
N TRP A 9 55.02 -40.28 -58.67
CA TRP A 9 53.66 -40.07 -59.19
C TRP A 9 52.66 -39.81 -58.05
N VAL A 10 52.27 -38.55 -57.94
CA VAL A 10 50.87 -38.09 -57.86
C VAL A 10 49.99 -38.71 -56.77
N VAL A 11 49.81 -37.94 -55.68
CA VAL A 11 48.49 -37.82 -55.03
C VAL A 11 48.01 -36.39 -55.28
N LEU A 12 47.76 -36.04 -56.55
CA LEU A 12 46.63 -35.18 -56.85
C LEU A 12 45.38 -36.07 -56.70
N ALA A 13 44.91 -36.21 -55.46
CA ALA A 13 43.47 -36.29 -55.27
C ALA A 13 42.98 -34.84 -55.43
N MET A 14 42.91 -34.40 -56.69
CA MET A 14 41.94 -33.38 -57.06
C MET A 14 40.63 -33.92 -56.53
N ALA A 15 40.14 -33.35 -55.44
CA ALA A 15 38.71 -33.20 -55.30
C ALA A 15 38.29 -32.51 -56.59
N SER A 16 37.80 -33.27 -57.56
CA SER A 16 37.05 -32.77 -58.70
C SER A 16 35.73 -32.21 -58.17
N GLY A 17 35.83 -31.19 -57.32
CA GLY A 17 34.77 -30.23 -57.13
C GLY A 17 34.70 -29.46 -58.43
N ALA A 18 33.98 -30.01 -59.41
CA ALA A 18 33.34 -29.14 -60.38
C ALA A 18 32.65 -28.07 -59.53
N SER A 19 33.07 -26.80 -59.69
CA SER A 19 32.35 -25.69 -59.09
C SER A 19 30.87 -25.92 -59.43
N PRO A 20 29.94 -25.92 -58.46
CA PRO A 20 28.53 -26.05 -58.77
C PRO A 20 28.23 -25.08 -59.91
N ASP A 21 27.48 -25.55 -60.92
CA ASP A 21 27.12 -24.72 -62.06
C ASP A 21 26.68 -23.36 -61.52
N PRO A 22 27.29 -22.22 -61.94
CA PRO A 22 26.92 -20.90 -61.46
C PRO A 22 25.42 -20.64 -61.51
N SER A 23 24.69 -21.34 -62.38
CA SER A 23 23.22 -21.30 -62.43
C SER A 23 22.52 -21.79 -61.15
N ALA A 24 23.15 -22.66 -60.36
CA ALA A 24 22.59 -23.23 -59.13
C ALA A 24 22.31 -22.18 -58.07
N GLU A 25 23.24 -21.24 -57.84
CA GLU A 25 23.02 -20.14 -56.89
C GLU A 25 21.82 -19.28 -57.30
N ALA A 26 21.72 -18.95 -58.59
CA ALA A 26 20.62 -18.15 -59.11
C ALA A 26 19.28 -18.89 -58.99
N VAL A 27 19.24 -20.18 -59.35
CA VAL A 27 18.02 -21.00 -59.30
C VAL A 27 17.55 -21.19 -57.86
N CYS A 28 18.47 -21.56 -56.96
CA CYS A 28 18.13 -21.82 -55.57
C CYS A 28 17.80 -20.55 -54.80
N GLY A 29 18.53 -19.45 -55.04
CA GLY A 29 18.22 -18.16 -54.43
C GLY A 29 16.88 -17.58 -54.91
N LEU A 30 16.54 -17.70 -56.20
CA LEU A 30 15.22 -17.30 -56.70
C LEU A 30 14.10 -18.16 -56.10
N SER A 31 14.32 -19.47 -56.00
CA SER A 31 13.35 -20.39 -55.40
C SER A 31 13.10 -20.07 -53.91
N ALA A 32 14.17 -19.74 -53.17
CA ALA A 32 14.07 -19.34 -51.77
C ALA A 32 13.40 -17.97 -51.58
N LEU A 33 13.73 -16.97 -52.41
CA LEU A 33 13.06 -15.66 -52.39
C LEU A 33 11.57 -15.81 -52.71
N TYR A 34 11.22 -16.61 -53.71
CA TYR A 34 9.84 -16.91 -54.04
C TYR A 34 9.08 -17.58 -52.88
N ALA A 35 9.70 -18.56 -52.21
CA ALA A 35 9.10 -19.19 -51.05
C ALA A 35 8.87 -18.19 -49.89
N ALA A 36 9.84 -17.31 -49.63
CA ALA A 36 9.72 -16.26 -48.62
C ALA A 36 8.59 -15.27 -48.94
N GLU A 37 8.51 -14.82 -50.20
CA GLU A 37 7.44 -13.95 -50.68
C GLU A 37 6.05 -14.62 -50.59
N ARG A 38 5.97 -15.93 -50.87
CA ARG A 38 4.71 -16.68 -50.72
C ARG A 38 4.29 -16.82 -49.26
N ALA A 39 5.23 -17.08 -48.36
CA ALA A 39 4.96 -17.13 -46.93
C ALA A 39 4.48 -15.77 -46.43
N PHE A 40 5.18 -14.69 -46.80
CA PHE A 40 4.81 -13.33 -46.45
C PHE A 40 3.44 -12.92 -47.03
N PHE A 41 3.17 -13.27 -48.28
CA PHE A 41 1.86 -13.05 -48.90
C PHE A 41 0.75 -13.78 -48.13
N GLY A 42 0.97 -15.03 -47.72
CA GLY A 42 0.03 -15.80 -46.91
C GLY A 42 -0.29 -15.14 -45.55
N GLU A 43 0.60 -14.29 -45.03
CA GLU A 43 0.38 -13.56 -43.78
C GLU A 43 -0.15 -12.13 -43.97
N LYS A 44 0.17 -11.48 -45.10
CA LYS A 44 -0.01 -10.03 -45.30
C LYS A 44 -0.88 -9.65 -46.51
N ASP A 45 -1.37 -10.63 -47.27
CA ASP A 45 -2.16 -10.46 -48.49
C ASP A 45 -1.49 -9.58 -49.57
N ARG A 46 -0.15 -9.47 -49.51
CA ARG A 46 0.68 -8.72 -50.46
C ARG A 46 2.11 -9.22 -50.48
N HIS A 47 2.77 -9.06 -51.62
CA HIS A 47 4.23 -9.19 -51.73
C HIS A 47 4.91 -7.89 -51.28
N ASP A 48 6.17 -7.94 -50.84
CA ASP A 48 6.98 -6.75 -50.52
C ASP A 48 8.05 -6.53 -51.61
N LEU A 49 8.41 -5.29 -51.88
CA LEU A 49 9.49 -4.99 -52.82
C LEU A 49 10.86 -5.25 -52.20
N ARG A 50 10.97 -5.33 -50.87
CA ARG A 50 12.24 -5.44 -50.15
C ARG A 50 12.46 -6.90 -49.72
N PRO A 51 13.45 -7.61 -50.30
CA PRO A 51 13.73 -9.01 -49.93
C PRO A 51 14.00 -9.19 -48.42
N ALA A 52 14.62 -8.21 -47.77
CA ALA A 52 14.88 -8.24 -46.34
C ALA A 52 13.60 -8.18 -45.48
N ALA A 53 12.53 -7.53 -45.97
CA ALA A 53 11.26 -7.43 -45.25
C ALA A 53 10.51 -8.77 -45.17
N VAL A 54 10.75 -9.66 -46.14
CA VAL A 54 10.22 -11.03 -46.16
C VAL A 54 11.17 -12.05 -45.54
N GLY A 55 12.26 -11.60 -44.92
CA GLY A 55 13.26 -12.46 -44.27
C GLY A 55 14.19 -13.19 -45.24
N PHE A 56 14.24 -12.80 -46.52
CA PHE A 56 15.14 -13.43 -47.49
C PHE A 56 16.56 -12.89 -47.36
N LEU A 57 17.50 -13.79 -47.07
CA LEU A 57 18.93 -13.52 -47.06
C LEU A 57 19.69 -14.67 -47.76
N PRO A 58 20.18 -14.48 -49.00
CA PRO A 58 20.89 -15.54 -49.72
C PRO A 58 22.25 -15.84 -49.11
N LEU A 59 22.85 -16.99 -49.45
CA LEU A 59 24.20 -17.33 -49.01
C LEU A 59 25.22 -16.30 -49.54
N PRO A 60 26.08 -15.73 -48.67
CA PRO A 60 27.19 -14.88 -49.09
C PRO A 60 28.35 -15.73 -49.67
N CYS A 61 29.40 -15.08 -50.17
CA CYS A 61 30.64 -15.78 -50.49
C CYS A 61 31.34 -16.31 -49.23
N THR A 62 32.25 -17.26 -49.38
CA THR A 62 32.98 -17.89 -48.26
C THR A 62 33.81 -16.91 -47.43
N ASP A 63 34.23 -15.78 -48.03
CA ASP A 63 34.89 -14.67 -47.36
C ASP A 63 33.93 -13.70 -46.65
N GLY A 64 32.62 -13.96 -46.71
CA GLY A 64 31.57 -13.14 -46.11
C GLY A 64 31.14 -11.96 -46.99
N THR A 65 31.78 -11.75 -48.14
CA THR A 65 31.43 -10.65 -49.04
C THR A 65 30.16 -10.98 -49.84
N ARG A 66 29.50 -9.92 -50.29
CA ARG A 66 28.33 -9.97 -51.17
C ARG A 66 28.52 -8.93 -52.27
N PRO A 67 28.05 -9.18 -53.51
CA PRO A 67 27.97 -8.14 -54.51
C PRO A 67 27.11 -6.96 -53.99
N PRO A 68 27.47 -5.71 -54.29
CA PRO A 68 26.72 -4.55 -53.83
C PRO A 68 25.30 -4.56 -54.42
N ALA A 69 24.30 -4.41 -53.55
CA ALA A 69 22.92 -4.25 -53.96
C ALA A 69 22.70 -2.83 -54.51
N PRO A 70 22.05 -2.66 -55.68
CA PRO A 70 21.82 -1.35 -56.28
C PRO A 70 20.78 -0.51 -55.53
N ASN A 71 19.85 -1.14 -54.82
CA ASN A 71 18.78 -0.52 -54.03
C ASN A 71 18.25 -1.51 -52.97
N ASP A 72 17.28 -1.07 -52.18
CA ASP A 72 16.60 -1.85 -51.13
C ASP A 72 15.67 -2.95 -51.67
N HIS A 73 15.38 -2.96 -52.97
CA HIS A 73 14.67 -4.07 -53.63
C HIS A 73 15.58 -5.26 -53.96
N SER A 74 16.87 -5.14 -53.66
CA SER A 74 17.90 -6.08 -54.06
C SER A 74 18.71 -6.58 -52.87
N VAL A 75 19.16 -7.84 -52.93
CA VAL A 75 20.11 -8.40 -51.97
C VAL A 75 21.15 -9.24 -52.69
N GLY A 76 22.43 -9.05 -52.35
CA GLY A 76 23.55 -9.80 -52.94
C GLY A 76 23.71 -11.18 -52.29
N GLY A 77 23.86 -12.22 -53.11
CA GLY A 77 24.36 -13.55 -52.73
C GLY A 77 25.89 -13.58 -52.74
N CYS A 78 26.49 -14.61 -53.33
CA CYS A 78 27.92 -14.65 -53.59
C CYS A 78 28.25 -14.12 -55.00
N ARG A 79 27.60 -14.68 -56.02
CA ARG A 79 27.85 -14.37 -57.42
C ARG A 79 26.70 -13.62 -58.08
N PHE A 80 25.51 -13.67 -57.48
CA PHE A 80 24.29 -13.05 -58.01
C PHE A 80 23.73 -11.96 -57.10
N VAL A 81 23.01 -11.01 -57.68
CA VAL A 81 22.12 -10.07 -56.97
C VAL A 81 20.69 -10.49 -57.26
N PHE A 82 19.91 -10.69 -56.20
CA PHE A 82 18.51 -11.07 -56.24
C PHE A 82 17.65 -9.81 -56.06
N THR A 83 16.76 -9.53 -56.99
CA THR A 83 15.95 -8.30 -57.03
C THR A 83 14.47 -8.64 -57.13
N VAL A 84 13.64 -8.00 -56.32
CA VAL A 84 12.19 -7.97 -56.57
C VAL A 84 11.91 -6.83 -57.54
N LEU A 85 11.57 -7.18 -58.78
CA LEU A 85 11.29 -6.22 -59.85
C LEU A 85 9.89 -5.62 -59.73
N GLU A 86 8.93 -6.43 -59.29
CA GLU A 86 7.52 -6.04 -59.18
C GLU A 86 6.87 -6.85 -58.05
N ALA A 87 6.11 -6.18 -57.18
CA ALA A 87 5.37 -6.78 -56.08
C ALA A 87 4.06 -6.00 -55.86
N SER A 88 2.93 -6.71 -55.77
CA SER A 88 1.63 -6.12 -55.44
C SER A 88 0.82 -7.03 -54.50
N GLY A 89 -0.40 -6.60 -54.13
CA GLY A 89 -1.34 -7.35 -53.30
C GLY A 89 -2.70 -7.55 -53.97
N VAL A 90 -3.64 -8.12 -53.21
CA VAL A 90 -5.03 -8.39 -53.65
C VAL A 90 -5.72 -7.10 -54.14
N PRO A 91 -6.52 -7.13 -55.24
CA PRO A 91 -7.05 -8.31 -55.95
C PRO A 91 -6.14 -8.92 -57.02
N ASP A 92 -5.16 -8.17 -57.53
CA ASP A 92 -4.30 -8.59 -58.65
C ASP A 92 -2.84 -8.72 -58.18
N PRO A 93 -2.47 -9.83 -57.51
CA PRO A 93 -1.13 -10.02 -57.00
C PRO A 93 -0.15 -10.31 -58.15
N VAL A 94 0.91 -9.53 -58.19
CA VAL A 94 2.02 -9.64 -59.13
C VAL A 94 3.29 -9.83 -58.32
N LEU A 95 4.13 -10.75 -58.79
CA LEU A 95 5.47 -10.95 -58.28
C LEU A 95 6.42 -11.23 -59.44
N LYS A 96 7.45 -10.40 -59.60
CA LYS A 96 8.54 -10.61 -60.56
C LYS A 96 9.86 -10.54 -59.85
N LEU A 97 10.66 -11.59 -59.99
CA LEU A 97 11.96 -11.73 -59.35
C LEU A 97 13.06 -11.86 -60.41
N GLU A 98 14.24 -11.36 -60.08
CA GLU A 98 15.43 -11.45 -60.93
C GLU A 98 16.64 -11.91 -60.13
N ALA A 99 17.46 -12.77 -60.71
CA ALA A 99 18.84 -12.99 -60.29
C ALA A 99 19.80 -12.58 -61.41
N ARG A 100 20.70 -11.65 -61.10
CA ARG A 100 21.68 -11.08 -62.04
C ARG A 100 23.10 -11.43 -61.62
N GLY A 101 23.89 -12.02 -62.52
CA GLY A 101 25.29 -12.36 -62.26
C GLY A 101 26.18 -11.11 -62.20
N MET A 102 27.02 -11.04 -61.18
CA MET A 102 27.85 -9.87 -60.85
C MET A 102 29.35 -10.16 -60.87
N THR A 103 29.76 -11.44 -60.93
CA THR A 103 31.17 -11.84 -60.98
C THR A 103 31.62 -12.05 -62.43
N PRO A 104 32.93 -11.97 -62.75
CA PRO A 104 33.42 -12.09 -64.12
C PRO A 104 32.95 -13.36 -64.87
N ASP A 105 32.74 -14.44 -64.14
CA ASP A 105 32.31 -15.75 -64.65
C ASP A 105 30.78 -15.96 -64.64
N THR A 106 30.02 -15.01 -64.10
CA THR A 106 28.55 -14.96 -64.18
C THR A 106 28.04 -13.72 -64.92
N GLN A 107 28.94 -12.84 -65.35
CA GLN A 107 28.62 -11.59 -65.98
C GLN A 107 27.83 -11.84 -67.27
N GLY A 108 26.59 -11.30 -67.32
CA GLY A 108 25.66 -11.52 -68.44
C GLY A 108 24.63 -12.64 -68.22
N LEU A 109 24.76 -13.43 -67.15
CA LEU A 109 23.71 -14.37 -66.74
C LEU A 109 22.58 -13.62 -66.04
N ARG A 110 21.36 -13.81 -66.55
CA ARG A 110 20.13 -13.23 -65.99
C ARG A 110 19.05 -14.29 -65.94
N PHE A 111 18.48 -14.46 -64.76
CA PHE A 111 17.39 -15.39 -64.48
C PHE A 111 16.17 -14.60 -64.01
N LEU A 112 15.00 -14.98 -64.49
CA LEU A 112 13.73 -14.33 -64.16
C LEU A 112 12.75 -15.36 -63.66
N MET A 113 11.94 -14.98 -62.67
CA MET A 113 10.81 -15.77 -62.19
C MET A 113 9.56 -14.89 -62.11
N GLU A 114 8.46 -15.37 -62.69
CA GLU A 114 7.14 -14.72 -62.63
C GLU A 114 6.17 -15.55 -61.76
N GLY A 115 5.44 -14.85 -60.88
CA GLY A 115 4.94 -15.37 -59.60
C GLY A 115 3.82 -16.42 -59.61
N LEU A 116 3.16 -16.71 -60.74
CA LEU A 116 2.04 -17.66 -60.74
C LEU A 116 2.47 -19.14 -60.87
N GLU A 117 3.56 -19.41 -61.58
CA GLU A 117 4.01 -20.80 -61.83
C GLU A 117 5.32 -21.15 -61.12
N GLY A 118 6.03 -20.16 -60.56
CA GLY A 118 7.34 -20.38 -59.92
C GLY A 118 8.42 -20.88 -60.90
N VAL A 119 8.21 -20.69 -62.20
CA VAL A 119 9.11 -21.17 -63.25
C VAL A 119 10.24 -20.18 -63.45
N ILE A 120 11.48 -20.69 -63.44
CA ILE A 120 12.68 -19.88 -63.68
C ILE A 120 13.05 -19.96 -65.15
N THR A 121 13.25 -18.79 -65.74
CA THR A 121 13.59 -18.59 -67.14
C THR A 121 14.94 -17.88 -67.27
N ARG A 122 15.65 -18.06 -68.39
CA ARG A 122 16.90 -17.37 -68.70
C ARG A 122 16.70 -16.48 -69.93
N ALA A 123 17.34 -15.31 -69.96
CA ALA A 123 17.33 -14.45 -71.14
C ALA A 123 18.13 -15.10 -72.30
N GLY A 124 17.44 -15.68 -73.31
CA GLY A 124 18.03 -16.33 -74.49
C GLY A 124 17.14 -17.46 -75.06
N PRO A 125 17.52 -18.09 -76.19
CA PRO A 125 16.78 -19.20 -76.78
C PRO A 125 17.04 -20.51 -76.01
N ASP A 126 16.44 -20.62 -74.82
CA ASP A 126 16.08 -21.84 -74.08
C ASP A 126 15.33 -21.39 -72.81
N ALA A 127 14.01 -21.29 -72.95
CA ALA A 127 13.16 -20.47 -72.09
C ALA A 127 12.93 -21.00 -70.66
N ARG A 128 13.31 -22.25 -70.34
CA ARG A 128 13.09 -22.85 -69.02
C ARG A 128 14.36 -23.45 -68.47
N VAL A 129 14.72 -23.08 -67.24
CA VAL A 129 15.88 -23.64 -66.53
C VAL A 129 15.47 -24.90 -65.79
N ALA A 130 16.28 -25.96 -65.90
CA ALA A 130 16.05 -27.20 -65.18
C ALA A 130 16.14 -26.98 -63.65
N PRO A 131 15.31 -27.65 -62.83
CA PRO A 131 15.41 -27.56 -61.39
C PRO A 131 16.75 -28.10 -60.91
N VAL A 132 17.28 -27.47 -59.86
CA VAL A 132 18.55 -27.83 -59.21
C VAL A 132 18.23 -28.42 -57.83
N ASP A 133 19.00 -29.41 -57.39
CA ASP A 133 18.96 -29.89 -56.01
C ASP A 133 19.57 -28.83 -55.08
N CYS A 134 18.71 -27.95 -54.56
CA CYS A 134 19.13 -26.83 -53.73
C CYS A 134 19.64 -27.26 -52.35
N GLU A 135 19.26 -28.43 -51.85
CA GLU A 135 19.78 -28.96 -50.59
C GLU A 135 21.21 -29.47 -50.78
N ALA A 136 21.47 -30.22 -51.85
CA ALA A 136 22.82 -30.66 -52.20
C ALA A 136 23.74 -29.47 -52.51
N TRP A 137 23.24 -28.46 -53.23
CA TRP A 137 23.98 -27.22 -53.48
C TRP A 137 24.29 -26.47 -52.17
N ALA A 138 23.32 -26.28 -51.29
CA ALA A 138 23.54 -25.60 -50.01
C ALA A 138 24.59 -26.32 -49.15
N LYS A 139 24.53 -27.65 -49.07
CA LYS A 139 25.55 -28.49 -48.38
C LYS A 139 26.96 -28.28 -48.90
N GLN A 140 27.10 -28.02 -50.20
CA GLN A 140 28.39 -27.83 -50.85
C GLN A 140 28.87 -26.37 -50.79
N ALA A 141 27.95 -25.41 -50.92
CA ALA A 141 28.26 -23.98 -51.03
C ALA A 141 28.38 -23.29 -49.67
N ASP A 142 27.66 -23.75 -48.65
CA ASP A 142 27.69 -23.18 -47.30
C ASP A 142 28.68 -23.94 -46.40
N PRO A 143 29.86 -23.37 -46.10
CA PRO A 143 30.81 -24.01 -45.17
C PRO A 143 30.24 -24.15 -43.75
N LEU A 144 29.18 -23.43 -43.41
CA LEU A 144 28.48 -23.50 -42.13
C LEU A 144 27.20 -24.34 -42.16
N PHE A 145 26.92 -25.07 -43.25
CA PHE A 145 25.66 -25.83 -43.41
C PHE A 145 25.34 -26.69 -42.19
N ARG A 146 26.33 -27.44 -41.68
CA ARG A 146 26.16 -28.33 -40.53
C ARG A 146 25.92 -27.56 -39.23
N TYR A 147 26.59 -26.43 -39.05
CA TYR A 147 26.34 -25.51 -37.93
C TYR A 147 24.90 -24.98 -37.99
N HIS A 148 24.46 -24.43 -39.14
CA HIS A 148 23.10 -23.91 -39.31
C HIS A 148 22.04 -24.99 -39.06
N ALA A 149 22.26 -26.22 -39.54
CA ALA A 149 21.34 -27.33 -39.30
C ALA A 149 21.17 -27.60 -37.79
N ILE A 150 22.26 -27.72 -37.03
CA ILE A 150 22.20 -27.99 -35.59
C ILE A 150 21.59 -26.82 -34.83
N VAL A 151 21.99 -25.58 -35.13
CA VAL A 151 21.46 -24.40 -34.43
C VAL A 151 19.97 -24.19 -34.71
N SER A 152 19.50 -24.52 -35.91
CA SER A 152 18.07 -24.47 -36.26
C SER A 152 17.22 -25.47 -35.47
N GLU A 153 17.80 -26.59 -35.04
CA GLU A 153 17.09 -27.66 -34.33
C GLU A 153 17.17 -27.50 -32.80
N PHE A 154 18.33 -27.13 -32.27
CA PHE A 154 18.63 -27.17 -30.82
C PHE A 154 18.77 -25.80 -30.16
N ASP A 155 18.60 -24.70 -30.88
CA ASP A 155 18.74 -23.33 -30.39
C ASP A 155 20.01 -23.12 -29.55
N CYS A 156 21.17 -23.19 -30.20
CA CYS A 156 22.47 -23.25 -29.53
C CYS A 156 22.94 -21.91 -28.92
N ILE A 157 22.04 -21.07 -28.43
CA ILE A 157 22.33 -19.75 -27.89
C ILE A 157 22.95 -19.81 -26.47
N GLY A 158 22.55 -20.75 -25.61
CA GLY A 158 22.92 -20.76 -24.18
C GLY A 158 23.82 -21.92 -23.74
N GLY A 159 25.08 -21.65 -23.37
CA GLY A 159 26.03 -22.66 -22.87
C GLY A 159 26.40 -22.48 -21.38
N PRO A 160 27.28 -23.33 -20.82
CA PRO A 160 28.00 -24.44 -21.47
C PRO A 160 27.14 -25.68 -21.68
N TYR A 161 27.43 -26.45 -22.74
CA TYR A 161 26.76 -27.72 -23.04
C TYR A 161 27.62 -28.92 -22.62
N ALA A 162 26.99 -30.07 -22.38
CA ALA A 162 27.71 -31.33 -22.16
C ALA A 162 28.55 -31.70 -23.40
N PRO A 163 29.70 -32.40 -23.25
CA PRO A 163 30.56 -32.76 -24.38
C PRO A 163 29.82 -33.49 -25.51
N GLU A 164 28.89 -34.36 -25.16
CA GLU A 164 28.03 -35.14 -26.06
C GLU A 164 26.83 -34.38 -26.66
N HIS A 165 26.58 -33.13 -26.27
CA HIS A 165 25.47 -32.34 -26.79
C HIS A 165 25.76 -31.82 -28.22
N PRO A 166 24.81 -31.89 -29.18
CA PRO A 166 25.02 -31.43 -30.56
C PRO A 166 25.51 -29.97 -30.69
N CYS A 167 25.06 -29.08 -29.81
CA CYS A 167 25.55 -27.69 -29.80
C CYS A 167 27.05 -27.56 -29.49
N THR A 168 27.66 -28.50 -28.76
CA THR A 168 29.11 -28.52 -28.54
C THR A 168 29.86 -28.75 -29.86
N GLU A 169 29.37 -29.69 -30.67
CA GLU A 169 29.90 -29.96 -32.01
C GLU A 169 29.76 -28.72 -32.91
N ALA A 170 28.55 -28.15 -32.97
CA ALA A 170 28.26 -26.98 -33.81
C ALA A 170 29.15 -25.77 -33.47
N LEU A 171 29.29 -25.44 -32.18
CA LEU A 171 30.14 -24.32 -31.74
C LEU A 171 31.62 -24.59 -32.01
N THR A 172 32.08 -25.83 -31.82
CA THR A 172 33.46 -26.23 -32.15
C THR A 172 33.74 -26.08 -33.63
N GLN A 173 32.79 -26.49 -34.49
CA GLN A 173 32.90 -26.35 -35.93
C GLN A 173 32.95 -24.88 -36.37
N LEU A 174 32.04 -24.04 -35.86
CA LEU A 174 32.01 -22.60 -36.14
C LEU A 174 33.37 -21.95 -35.83
N VAL A 175 33.93 -22.28 -34.65
CA VAL A 175 35.21 -21.70 -34.20
C VAL A 175 36.37 -22.23 -35.03
N GLY A 176 36.36 -23.52 -35.38
CA GLY A 176 37.36 -24.13 -36.26
C GLY A 176 37.46 -23.39 -37.60
N LEU A 177 36.34 -23.21 -38.27
CA LEU A 177 36.25 -22.49 -39.55
C LEU A 177 36.64 -21.01 -39.41
N ALA A 178 36.21 -20.35 -38.34
CA ALA A 178 36.59 -18.95 -38.09
C ALA A 178 38.11 -18.79 -37.87
N ARG A 179 38.74 -19.77 -37.20
CA ARG A 179 40.19 -19.84 -36.99
C ARG A 179 40.95 -20.09 -38.29
N GLU A 180 40.42 -20.95 -39.15
CA GLU A 180 40.94 -21.22 -40.50
C GLU A 180 40.79 -20.02 -41.45
N GLY A 181 40.06 -18.97 -41.05
CA GLY A 181 39.95 -17.73 -41.80
C GLY A 181 38.75 -17.66 -42.73
N VAL A 182 37.79 -18.58 -42.61
CA VAL A 182 36.52 -18.53 -43.34
C VAL A 182 35.74 -17.30 -42.88
N GLY A 183 35.52 -16.34 -43.79
CA GLY A 183 34.98 -15.02 -43.46
C GLY A 183 33.56 -15.07 -42.92
N VAL A 184 32.69 -15.92 -43.50
CA VAL A 184 31.32 -16.14 -42.99
C VAL A 184 31.31 -16.71 -41.58
N ALA A 185 32.21 -17.65 -41.27
CA ALA A 185 32.36 -18.22 -39.94
C ALA A 185 32.85 -17.17 -38.93
N ARG A 186 33.72 -16.25 -39.35
CA ARG A 186 34.15 -15.12 -38.51
C ARG A 186 33.02 -14.15 -38.20
N MET A 187 32.16 -13.87 -39.19
CA MET A 187 30.98 -13.02 -38.98
C MET A 187 30.01 -13.66 -37.99
N GLU A 188 29.66 -14.93 -38.19
CA GLU A 188 28.78 -15.68 -37.29
C GLU A 188 29.38 -15.82 -35.89
N TYR A 189 30.66 -16.16 -35.78
CA TYR A 189 31.37 -16.20 -34.49
C TYR A 189 31.37 -14.84 -33.79
N ALA A 190 31.56 -13.74 -34.52
CA ALA A 190 31.55 -12.39 -33.94
C ALA A 190 30.16 -12.03 -33.37
N ALA A 191 29.09 -12.52 -34.00
CA ALA A 191 27.72 -12.34 -33.56
C ALA A 191 27.32 -13.27 -32.39
N HIS A 192 28.04 -14.37 -32.16
CA HIS A 192 27.66 -15.39 -31.17
C HIS A 192 28.38 -15.21 -29.80
N PRO A 193 27.74 -14.64 -28.76
CA PRO A 193 28.39 -14.36 -27.47
C PRO A 193 28.93 -15.63 -26.78
N THR A 194 28.13 -16.71 -26.72
CA THR A 194 28.53 -17.98 -26.10
C THR A 194 29.73 -18.64 -26.80
N ALA A 195 29.78 -18.61 -28.13
CA ALA A 195 30.93 -19.13 -28.90
C ALA A 195 32.22 -18.38 -28.52
N ARG A 196 32.13 -17.04 -28.40
CA ARG A 196 33.28 -16.19 -28.02
C ARG A 196 33.80 -16.46 -26.62
N GLU A 197 32.93 -16.89 -25.70
CA GLU A 197 33.30 -17.20 -24.32
C GLU A 197 33.84 -18.62 -24.16
N LEU A 198 33.18 -19.62 -24.75
CA LEU A 198 33.57 -21.02 -24.63
C LEU A 198 34.83 -21.34 -25.43
N TYR A 199 34.96 -20.75 -26.62
CA TYR A 199 36.04 -21.04 -27.55
C TYR A 199 36.67 -19.75 -28.11
N PRO A 200 37.31 -18.95 -27.24
CA PRO A 200 37.80 -17.65 -27.61
C PRO A 200 38.92 -17.73 -28.68
N LEU A 201 38.78 -17.00 -29.78
CA LEU A 201 39.82 -16.84 -30.82
C LEU A 201 40.97 -15.93 -30.38
N THR A 202 40.75 -15.08 -29.39
CA THR A 202 41.74 -14.19 -28.74
C THR A 202 41.77 -14.45 -27.25
N PRO A 203 42.89 -14.24 -26.53
CA PRO A 203 42.94 -14.43 -25.08
C PRO A 203 41.75 -13.78 -24.37
N PRO A 204 41.02 -14.49 -23.49
CA PRO A 204 39.82 -13.96 -22.87
C PRO A 204 40.17 -12.75 -22.01
N THR A 205 39.35 -11.70 -22.11
CA THR A 205 39.55 -10.49 -21.31
C THR A 205 39.30 -10.77 -19.82
N PRO A 206 39.86 -9.96 -18.90
CA PRO A 206 39.53 -10.05 -17.48
C PRO A 206 38.02 -9.98 -17.20
N ALA A 207 37.26 -9.16 -17.95
CA ALA A 207 35.81 -9.10 -17.80
C ALA A 207 35.14 -10.42 -18.21
N MET A 208 35.55 -11.03 -19.34
CA MET A 208 35.03 -12.33 -19.78
C MET A 208 35.34 -13.47 -18.79
N LEU A 209 36.52 -13.46 -18.16
CA LEU A 209 36.86 -14.44 -17.15
C LEU A 209 36.11 -14.21 -15.82
N LEU A 210 35.89 -12.96 -15.44
CA LEU A 210 35.15 -12.66 -14.21
C LEU A 210 33.66 -13.01 -14.36
N CYS A 211 33.07 -12.56 -15.47
CA CYS A 211 31.63 -12.50 -15.68
C CYS A 211 31.08 -13.58 -16.62
N GLY A 212 31.93 -14.30 -17.35
CA GLY A 212 31.54 -15.36 -18.28
C GLY A 212 31.46 -16.75 -17.64
N VAL A 213 31.16 -17.75 -18.46
CA VAL A 213 30.80 -19.11 -18.00
C VAL A 213 31.99 -20.05 -17.76
N THR A 214 33.18 -19.74 -18.26
CA THR A 214 34.32 -20.69 -18.32
C THR A 214 35.25 -20.68 -17.11
N ALA A 215 35.25 -19.62 -16.31
CA ALA A 215 36.21 -19.49 -15.21
C ALA A 215 35.79 -20.26 -13.96
N THR A 216 36.78 -20.89 -13.31
CA THR A 216 36.55 -21.57 -12.02
C THR A 216 36.36 -20.55 -10.88
N PRO A 217 35.72 -20.93 -9.75
CA PRO A 217 35.59 -20.06 -8.59
C PRO A 217 36.93 -19.50 -8.09
N GLN A 218 37.99 -20.31 -8.13
CA GLN A 218 39.33 -19.91 -7.70
C GLN A 218 39.96 -18.88 -8.64
N GLN A 219 39.78 -19.05 -9.96
CA GLN A 219 40.24 -18.09 -10.96
C GLN A 219 39.52 -16.75 -10.82
N ARG A 220 38.19 -16.77 -10.60
CA ARG A 220 37.40 -15.56 -10.35
C ARG A 220 37.90 -14.81 -9.10
N GLY A 221 38.17 -15.52 -8.00
CA GLY A 221 38.72 -14.91 -6.78
C GLY A 221 40.06 -14.20 -7.00
N GLN A 222 41.01 -14.85 -7.69
CA GLN A 222 42.31 -14.23 -8.01
C GLN A 222 42.17 -13.01 -8.94
N LEU A 223 41.22 -13.06 -9.88
CA LEU A 223 40.98 -12.01 -10.83
C LEU A 223 40.31 -10.78 -10.18
N VAL A 224 39.37 -11.01 -9.26
CA VAL A 224 38.76 -9.96 -8.44
C VAL A 224 39.83 -9.17 -7.70
N GLU A 225 40.76 -9.84 -7.00
CA GLU A 225 41.83 -9.15 -6.28
C GLU A 225 42.79 -8.37 -7.19
N ARG A 226 43.03 -8.88 -8.40
CA ARG A 226 43.85 -8.19 -9.40
C ARG A 226 43.15 -6.93 -9.93
N LEU A 227 41.89 -7.07 -10.36
CA LEU A 227 41.09 -5.97 -10.91
C LEU A 227 40.77 -4.90 -9.87
N ALA A 228 40.56 -5.31 -8.62
CA ALA A 228 40.40 -4.42 -7.47
C ALA A 228 41.65 -3.54 -7.29
N ARG A 229 42.84 -4.16 -7.18
CA ARG A 229 44.12 -3.40 -7.10
C ARG A 229 44.34 -2.43 -8.26
N GLN A 230 43.79 -2.74 -9.44
CA GLN A 230 43.87 -1.90 -10.64
C GLN A 230 42.75 -0.85 -10.75
N LYS A 231 41.78 -0.83 -9.82
CA LYS A 231 40.56 -0.01 -9.86
C LYS A 231 39.70 -0.21 -11.12
N GLN A 232 39.75 -1.41 -11.69
CA GLN A 232 39.03 -1.78 -12.92
C GLN A 232 37.90 -2.78 -12.65
N LEU A 233 37.74 -3.23 -11.39
CA LEU A 233 36.75 -4.25 -11.03
C LEU A 233 35.31 -3.81 -11.34
N LEU A 234 35.00 -2.54 -11.07
CA LEU A 234 33.65 -2.01 -11.28
C LEU A 234 33.29 -1.98 -12.76
N ASP A 235 34.18 -1.42 -13.59
CA ASP A 235 33.99 -1.39 -15.04
C ASP A 235 33.87 -2.80 -15.61
N ALA A 236 34.67 -3.75 -15.12
CA ALA A 236 34.61 -5.16 -15.55
C ALA A 236 33.27 -5.84 -15.21
N VAL A 237 32.63 -5.49 -14.09
CA VAL A 237 31.31 -6.02 -13.71
C VAL A 237 30.18 -5.34 -14.49
N LEU A 238 30.35 -4.05 -14.83
CA LEU A 238 29.30 -3.26 -15.52
C LEU A 238 29.32 -3.36 -17.05
N THR A 239 30.41 -3.86 -17.65
CA THR A 239 30.57 -3.91 -19.13
C THR A 239 29.77 -5.02 -19.83
N ALA A 240 29.23 -6.00 -19.10
CA ALA A 240 28.56 -7.18 -19.67
C ALA A 240 27.46 -7.71 -18.72
N PRO A 241 26.52 -8.57 -19.19
CA PRO A 241 25.63 -9.31 -18.30
C PRO A 241 26.44 -10.29 -17.45
N CYS A 242 26.92 -9.81 -16.29
CA CYS A 242 27.77 -10.59 -15.42
C CYS A 242 26.98 -11.72 -14.79
N GLN A 243 27.50 -12.95 -14.90
CA GLN A 243 26.87 -14.13 -14.31
C GLN A 243 26.85 -14.04 -12.76
N PRO A 244 25.88 -14.69 -12.09
CA PRO A 244 25.72 -14.61 -10.64
C PRO A 244 26.99 -14.98 -9.86
N GLU A 245 27.78 -15.93 -10.35
CA GLU A 245 29.02 -16.39 -9.72
C GLU A 245 30.11 -15.31 -9.77
N GLY A 246 30.23 -14.58 -10.88
CA GLY A 246 31.16 -13.46 -11.01
C GLY A 246 30.82 -12.33 -10.06
N LEU A 247 29.54 -11.97 -10.02
CA LEU A 247 29.00 -10.96 -9.10
C LEU A 247 29.20 -11.35 -7.64
N ARG A 248 28.91 -12.59 -7.25
CA ARG A 248 29.03 -13.06 -5.87
C ARG A 248 30.44 -12.89 -5.32
N VAL A 249 31.47 -13.11 -6.16
CA VAL A 249 32.88 -12.94 -5.75
C VAL A 249 33.33 -11.48 -5.84
N ALA A 250 32.86 -10.72 -6.83
CA ALA A 250 33.25 -9.33 -7.04
C ALA A 250 32.62 -8.35 -6.04
N LEU A 251 31.35 -8.57 -5.66
CA LEU A 251 30.55 -7.66 -4.83
C LEU A 251 31.24 -7.34 -3.50
N PRO A 252 31.60 -8.32 -2.63
CA PRO A 252 32.25 -8.01 -1.36
C PRO A 252 33.50 -7.13 -1.50
N ARG A 253 34.30 -7.36 -2.55
CA ARG A 253 35.52 -6.59 -2.81
C ARG A 253 35.21 -5.18 -3.29
N LEU A 254 34.29 -5.00 -4.23
CA LEU A 254 33.83 -3.68 -4.69
C LEU A 254 33.40 -2.78 -3.52
N PHE A 255 32.77 -3.35 -2.49
CA PHE A 255 32.37 -2.56 -1.31
C PHE A 255 33.51 -2.21 -0.37
N GLN A 256 34.53 -3.05 -0.25
CA GLN A 256 35.75 -2.70 0.50
C GLN A 256 36.47 -1.54 -0.17
N GLU A 257 36.42 -1.44 -1.49
CA GLU A 257 37.02 -0.34 -2.27
C GLU A 257 36.17 0.95 -2.24
N GLY A 258 34.98 0.89 -1.65
CA GLY A 258 34.07 2.03 -1.62
C GLY A 258 33.45 2.34 -2.99
N ALA A 259 33.25 1.34 -3.86
CA ALA A 259 32.65 1.52 -5.19
C ALA A 259 31.16 1.94 -5.16
N CYS A 260 30.56 2.12 -3.98
CA CYS A 260 29.16 2.50 -3.82
C CYS A 260 28.99 3.91 -3.23
N PRO A 261 29.45 4.95 -3.96
CA PRO A 261 28.64 6.16 -4.07
C PRO A 261 28.44 6.53 -5.54
N GLY A 262 27.26 7.06 -5.91
CA GLY A 262 27.00 7.51 -7.28
C GLY A 262 26.09 6.62 -8.12
N PRO A 263 25.88 6.99 -9.41
CA PRO A 263 25.09 6.21 -10.38
C PRO A 263 25.61 4.78 -10.57
N GLN A 264 26.90 4.56 -10.36
CA GLN A 264 27.51 3.23 -10.42
C GLN A 264 26.97 2.29 -9.34
N CYS A 265 26.60 2.82 -8.16
CA CYS A 265 25.97 2.00 -7.12
C CYS A 265 24.57 1.55 -7.54
N LEU A 266 23.79 2.42 -8.20
CA LEU A 266 22.48 2.04 -8.74
C LEU A 266 22.62 0.88 -9.73
N ALA A 267 23.54 0.99 -10.68
CA ALA A 267 23.78 -0.06 -11.68
C ALA A 267 24.19 -1.39 -11.02
N LEU A 268 25.11 -1.34 -10.04
CA LEU A 268 25.57 -2.52 -9.31
C LEU A 268 24.46 -3.17 -8.47
N MET A 269 23.66 -2.37 -7.75
CA MET A 269 22.57 -2.87 -6.91
C MET A 269 21.40 -3.42 -7.73
N SER A 270 21.06 -2.77 -8.84
CA SER A 270 20.02 -3.25 -9.78
C SER A 270 20.43 -4.57 -10.43
N LEU A 271 21.73 -4.73 -10.70
CA LEU A 271 22.27 -5.99 -11.19
C LEU A 271 22.18 -7.07 -10.11
N ALA A 272 22.61 -6.78 -8.88
CA ALA A 272 22.52 -7.70 -7.74
C ALA A 272 21.07 -8.10 -7.39
N GLN A 273 20.10 -7.18 -7.51
CA GLN A 273 18.68 -7.48 -7.30
C GLN A 273 18.15 -8.44 -8.37
N ARG A 274 18.45 -8.21 -9.65
CA ARG A 274 17.98 -9.06 -10.76
C ARG A 274 18.35 -10.53 -10.57
N ILE A 275 19.54 -10.78 -10.03
CA ILE A 275 20.03 -12.14 -9.73
C ILE A 275 19.77 -12.58 -8.28
N ARG A 276 18.99 -11.79 -7.50
CA ARG A 276 18.56 -12.07 -6.13
C ARG A 276 19.70 -12.42 -5.16
N LEU A 277 20.80 -11.68 -5.22
CA LEU A 277 21.92 -11.92 -4.30
C LEU A 277 21.61 -11.41 -2.87
N PRO A 278 21.65 -12.27 -1.85
CA PRO A 278 21.35 -11.89 -0.47
C PRO A 278 22.39 -10.93 0.13
N GLU A 279 23.65 -11.00 -0.31
CA GLU A 279 24.73 -10.16 0.17
C GLU A 279 24.40 -8.66 0.01
N ARG A 280 23.61 -8.31 -1.01
CA ARG A 280 23.10 -6.96 -1.27
C ARG A 280 22.53 -6.29 -0.01
N THR A 281 21.76 -7.03 0.78
CA THR A 281 21.08 -6.48 1.96
C THR A 281 22.09 -6.03 3.00
N THR A 282 23.03 -6.90 3.39
CA THR A 282 24.09 -6.58 4.36
C THR A 282 24.92 -5.37 3.93
N ILE A 283 25.11 -5.20 2.63
CA ILE A 283 25.84 -4.07 2.06
C ILE A 283 25.06 -2.76 2.17
N LEU A 284 23.77 -2.76 1.77
CA LEU A 284 22.89 -1.61 1.90
C LEU A 284 22.79 -1.16 3.37
N GLU A 285 22.70 -2.12 4.28
CA GLU A 285 22.66 -1.87 5.73
C GLU A 285 23.96 -1.22 6.22
N GLY A 286 25.12 -1.79 5.88
CA GLY A 286 26.43 -1.28 6.30
C GLY A 286 26.82 0.08 5.70
N ARG A 287 26.16 0.51 4.62
CA ARG A 287 26.44 1.77 3.90
C ARG A 287 25.28 2.77 3.93
N ALA A 288 24.24 2.52 4.72
CA ALA A 288 23.02 3.32 4.77
C ALA A 288 23.28 4.84 4.92
N GLY A 289 24.09 5.25 5.90
CA GLY A 289 24.38 6.67 6.16
C GLY A 289 25.00 7.41 4.96
N PRO A 290 26.19 6.98 4.47
CA PRO A 290 26.81 7.57 3.28
C PRO A 290 25.92 7.53 2.03
N LEU A 291 25.15 6.46 1.84
CA LEU A 291 24.21 6.32 0.72
C LEU A 291 23.11 7.36 0.77
N VAL A 292 22.47 7.54 1.92
CA VAL A 292 21.45 8.57 2.11
C VAL A 292 22.05 9.96 1.87
N GLN A 293 23.24 10.23 2.41
CA GLN A 293 23.91 11.52 2.21
C GLN A 293 24.16 11.82 0.72
N TRP A 294 24.61 10.83 -0.05
CA TRP A 294 24.76 10.97 -1.50
C TRP A 294 23.42 11.14 -2.21
N LEU A 295 22.45 10.27 -1.91
CA LEU A 295 21.10 10.28 -2.50
C LEU A 295 20.42 11.62 -2.25
N TRP A 296 20.61 12.23 -1.08
CA TRP A 296 19.96 13.47 -0.69
C TRP A 296 20.21 14.64 -1.66
N GLY A 297 21.41 14.68 -2.26
CA GLY A 297 21.78 15.66 -3.28
C GLY A 297 21.32 15.34 -4.71
N GLN A 298 20.70 14.18 -4.95
CA GLN A 298 20.33 13.73 -6.29
C GLN A 298 18.95 14.23 -6.75
N PRO A 299 18.68 14.24 -8.08
CA PRO A 299 17.34 14.43 -8.61
C PRO A 299 16.34 13.38 -8.08
N ALA A 300 15.06 13.75 -7.97
CA ALA A 300 14.03 12.86 -7.45
C ALA A 300 13.84 11.57 -8.30
N THR A 301 14.12 11.64 -9.60
CA THR A 301 14.12 10.46 -10.50
C THR A 301 15.15 9.43 -10.06
N VAL A 302 16.40 9.86 -9.84
CA VAL A 302 17.49 8.99 -9.37
C VAL A 302 17.19 8.39 -8.00
N GLN A 303 16.58 9.17 -7.09
CA GLN A 303 16.18 8.67 -5.78
C GLN A 303 15.09 7.59 -5.90
N ARG A 304 14.08 7.82 -6.71
CA ARG A 304 13.00 6.86 -6.95
C ARG A 304 13.53 5.58 -7.60
N ASP A 305 14.38 5.70 -8.62
CA ASP A 305 15.00 4.56 -9.29
C ASP A 305 15.85 3.75 -8.31
N PHE A 306 16.60 4.40 -7.42
CA PHE A 306 17.36 3.69 -6.40
C PHE A 306 16.47 3.00 -5.37
N LEU A 307 15.50 3.69 -4.78
CA LEU A 307 14.65 3.09 -3.76
C LEU A 307 13.79 1.94 -4.32
N SER A 308 13.40 1.99 -5.60
CA SER A 308 12.68 0.91 -6.27
C SER A 308 13.58 -0.23 -6.76
N GLN A 309 14.67 0.06 -7.48
CA GLN A 309 15.50 -0.94 -8.17
C GLN A 309 16.74 -1.40 -7.39
N ALA A 310 17.11 -0.72 -6.30
CA ALA A 310 18.21 -1.17 -5.45
C ALA A 310 17.67 -1.78 -4.15
N VAL A 311 16.67 -1.13 -3.56
CA VAL A 311 16.16 -1.46 -2.22
C VAL A 311 14.89 -2.31 -2.28
N ASP A 312 14.13 -2.26 -3.39
CA ASP A 312 12.86 -2.97 -3.56
C ASP A 312 11.73 -2.42 -2.65
N LEU A 313 11.70 -1.09 -2.44
CA LEU A 313 10.65 -0.47 -1.65
C LEU A 313 9.34 -0.30 -2.46
N PRO A 314 8.16 -0.50 -1.81
CA PRO A 314 6.87 -0.17 -2.39
C PRO A 314 6.74 1.31 -2.81
N SER A 315 5.98 1.59 -3.86
CA SER A 315 5.87 2.95 -4.44
C SER A 315 5.34 3.99 -3.45
N ASP A 316 4.36 3.62 -2.62
CA ASP A 316 3.76 4.50 -1.61
C ASP A 316 4.76 4.87 -0.51
N ARG A 317 5.59 3.90 -0.11
CA ARG A 317 6.69 4.10 0.85
C ARG A 317 7.79 4.98 0.27
N ILE A 318 8.13 4.80 -1.01
CA ILE A 318 9.06 5.69 -1.73
C ILE A 318 8.52 7.13 -1.75
N ASP A 319 7.26 7.32 -2.12
CA ASP A 319 6.66 8.64 -2.20
C ASP A 319 6.60 9.33 -0.82
N ALA A 320 6.38 8.57 0.26
CA ALA A 320 6.47 9.07 1.63
C ALA A 320 7.90 9.57 1.95
N LEU A 321 8.95 8.80 1.66
CA LEU A 321 10.35 9.21 1.88
C LEU A 321 10.72 10.45 1.07
N LEU A 322 10.25 10.55 -0.18
CA LEU A 322 10.49 11.71 -1.04
C LEU A 322 9.77 12.97 -0.56
N ARG A 323 8.57 12.85 0.03
CA ARG A 323 7.88 13.97 0.69
C ARG A 323 8.65 14.45 1.92
N LEU A 324 9.13 13.52 2.73
CA LEU A 324 9.95 13.84 3.92
C LEU A 324 11.21 14.63 3.56
N ARG A 325 11.87 14.29 2.46
CA ARG A 325 13.03 15.05 1.95
C ARG A 325 12.67 16.51 1.66
N LYS A 326 11.45 16.79 1.20
CA LYS A 326 10.98 18.15 0.91
C LYS A 326 10.53 18.92 2.15
N GLY A 327 10.54 18.29 3.33
CA GLY A 327 9.96 18.88 4.54
C GLY A 327 8.43 18.80 4.57
N GLU A 328 7.83 17.96 3.71
CA GLU A 328 6.39 17.75 3.65
C GLU A 328 5.96 16.56 4.51
N TRP A 329 4.78 16.66 5.12
CA TRP A 329 4.18 15.54 5.85
C TRP A 329 3.78 14.41 4.88
N PRO A 330 4.20 13.16 5.14
CA PRO A 330 3.78 12.01 4.36
C PRO A 330 2.44 11.45 4.88
N ASN A 331 1.85 10.53 4.13
CA ASN A 331 0.80 9.67 4.65
C ASN A 331 1.44 8.65 5.62
N LEU A 332 1.02 8.64 6.89
CA LEU A 332 1.57 7.73 7.90
C LEU A 332 1.30 6.26 7.59
N GLN A 333 0.19 5.96 6.89
CA GLN A 333 -0.19 4.59 6.53
C GLN A 333 0.89 3.88 5.70
N SER A 334 1.57 4.62 4.82
CA SER A 334 2.62 4.09 3.94
C SER A 334 3.91 3.74 4.71
N LEU A 335 4.06 4.23 5.93
CA LEU A 335 5.22 3.99 6.78
C LEU A 335 4.92 2.99 7.92
N GLN A 336 3.66 2.76 8.28
CA GLN A 336 3.28 1.94 9.44
C GLN A 336 3.46 0.42 9.24
N ARG A 337 3.43 -0.09 8.00
CA ARG A 337 3.30 -1.54 7.76
C ARG A 337 4.51 -2.37 8.19
N ASP A 338 5.70 -1.98 7.76
CA ASP A 338 6.92 -2.77 7.97
C ASP A 338 7.99 -1.96 8.72
N PRO A 339 8.77 -2.60 9.61
CA PRO A 339 9.94 -2.01 10.25
C PRO A 339 10.81 -1.19 9.31
N PHE A 340 11.38 -0.10 9.80
CA PHE A 340 12.35 0.67 9.01
C PHE A 340 13.65 -0.11 8.80
N THR A 341 14.05 -0.23 7.54
CA THR A 341 15.39 -0.70 7.17
C THR A 341 16.47 0.28 7.66
N PRO A 342 17.75 -0.14 7.77
CA PRO A 342 18.82 0.78 8.13
C PRO A 342 18.97 1.98 7.19
N LEU A 343 18.67 1.81 5.89
CA LEU A 343 18.64 2.91 4.92
C LEU A 343 17.55 3.94 5.27
N GLU A 344 16.35 3.47 5.62
CA GLU A 344 15.26 4.37 6.02
C GLU A 344 15.55 5.06 7.36
N ASN A 345 16.16 4.35 8.31
CA ASN A 345 16.60 4.97 9.56
C ASN A 345 17.61 6.10 9.29
N ALA A 346 18.59 5.88 8.41
CA ALA A 346 19.51 6.92 7.98
C ALA A 346 18.80 8.07 7.23
N TRP A 347 17.73 7.77 6.49
CA TRP A 347 16.88 8.78 5.84
C TRP A 347 16.20 9.67 6.88
N PHE A 348 15.59 9.09 7.92
CA PHE A 348 15.00 9.84 9.02
C PHE A 348 16.02 10.64 9.81
N ASP A 349 17.24 10.14 9.98
CA ASP A 349 18.32 10.91 10.61
C ASP A 349 18.69 12.16 9.79
N GLN A 350 18.65 12.07 8.46
CA GLN A 350 18.84 13.22 7.58
C GLN A 350 17.64 14.18 7.63
N VAL A 351 16.40 13.65 7.60
CA VAL A 351 15.17 14.46 7.78
C VAL A 351 15.23 15.24 9.09
N ARG A 352 15.63 14.61 10.20
CA ARG A 352 15.73 15.26 11.51
C ARG A 352 16.70 16.43 11.51
N ARG A 353 17.78 16.35 10.73
CA ARG A 353 18.78 17.42 10.61
C ARG A 353 18.28 18.61 9.78
N GLU A 354 17.55 18.35 8.70
CA GLU A 354 17.14 19.40 7.75
C GLU A 354 15.74 19.97 8.02
N HIS A 355 14.84 19.17 8.60
CA HIS A 355 13.44 19.51 8.81
C HIS A 355 13.04 19.29 10.27
N PRO A 356 13.36 20.23 11.19
CA PRO A 356 13.06 20.10 12.62
C PRO A 356 11.58 19.83 12.94
N SER A 357 10.65 20.31 12.10
CA SER A 357 9.21 20.08 12.22
C SER A 357 8.81 18.61 12.06
N LEU A 358 9.65 17.78 11.43
CA LEU A 358 9.43 16.35 11.20
C LEU A 358 10.29 15.47 12.12
N SER A 359 11.03 16.06 13.07
CA SER A 359 12.03 15.38 13.90
C SER A 359 11.50 14.22 14.75
N THR A 360 10.22 14.30 15.14
CA THR A 360 9.54 13.30 15.98
C THR A 360 8.84 12.22 15.19
N LEU A 361 8.73 12.36 13.87
CA LEU A 361 7.94 11.45 13.04
C LEU A 361 8.42 10.00 13.12
N GLN A 362 9.73 9.79 13.16
CA GLN A 362 10.31 8.45 13.27
C GLN A 362 9.90 7.76 14.59
N ASP A 363 9.87 8.51 15.70
CA ASP A 363 9.48 7.97 17.01
C ASP A 363 8.00 7.58 17.01
N ILE A 364 7.16 8.39 16.37
CA ILE A 364 5.72 8.16 16.24
C ILE A 364 5.43 6.94 15.38
N VAL A 365 6.08 6.83 14.21
CA VAL A 365 5.88 5.67 13.34
C VAL A 365 6.40 4.39 14.00
N ARG A 366 7.52 4.45 14.73
CA ARG A 366 8.01 3.28 15.49
C ARG A 366 7.03 2.82 16.55
N GLU A 367 6.34 3.74 17.23
CA GLU A 367 5.26 3.37 18.16
C GLU A 367 4.09 2.70 17.43
N LEU A 368 3.69 3.23 16.27
CA LEU A 368 2.65 2.62 15.43
C LEU A 368 3.04 1.25 14.85
N GLN A 369 4.34 0.98 14.74
CA GLN A 369 4.92 -0.32 14.37
C GLN A 369 5.17 -1.24 15.57
N GLU A 370 4.74 -0.83 16.78
CA GLU A 370 4.96 -1.57 18.03
C GLU A 370 6.43 -1.77 18.42
N GLN A 371 7.34 -0.93 17.91
CA GLN A 371 8.80 -1.01 18.13
C GLN A 371 9.31 -0.19 19.34
N GLY A 372 8.40 0.25 20.20
CA GLY A 372 8.69 1.03 21.40
C GLY A 372 7.79 2.25 21.53
N THR A 373 7.67 2.80 22.75
CA THR A 373 6.81 3.95 23.02
C THR A 373 7.58 5.25 22.83
N ALA A 374 7.04 6.17 22.02
CA ALA A 374 7.60 7.50 21.87
C ALA A 374 7.59 8.25 23.22
N SER A 375 8.54 9.15 23.44
CA SER A 375 8.50 9.96 24.66
C SER A 375 7.26 10.87 24.67
N THR A 376 6.74 11.22 25.86
CA THR A 376 5.63 12.19 25.97
C THR A 376 5.97 13.54 25.32
N ALA A 377 7.25 13.94 25.36
CA ALA A 377 7.72 15.15 24.69
C ALA A 377 7.65 15.03 23.15
N ALA A 378 8.08 13.91 22.60
CA ALA A 378 8.00 13.64 21.16
C ALA A 378 6.54 13.59 20.69
N PHE A 379 5.66 12.93 21.46
CA PHE A 379 4.22 12.89 21.19
C PHE A 379 3.61 14.29 21.19
N LYS A 380 3.91 15.12 22.19
CA LYS A 380 3.41 16.50 22.25
C LYS A 380 3.85 17.32 21.02
N LEU A 381 5.14 17.28 20.69
CA LEU A 381 5.68 17.97 19.51
C LEU A 381 5.02 17.48 18.21
N TRP A 382 4.76 16.17 18.10
CA TRP A 382 4.00 15.61 16.98
C TRP A 382 2.57 16.17 16.92
N THR A 383 1.82 16.18 18.03
CA THR A 383 0.44 16.73 18.04
C THR A 383 0.37 18.20 17.66
N GLU A 384 1.41 18.98 17.95
CA GLU A 384 1.51 20.39 17.59
C GLU A 384 1.73 20.59 16.08
N ALA A 385 2.50 19.71 15.43
CA ALA A 385 2.93 19.86 14.05
C ALA A 385 2.14 19.01 13.03
N THR A 386 1.51 17.92 13.45
CA THR A 386 0.86 16.93 12.58
C THR A 386 -0.39 17.48 11.88
N PRO A 387 -0.67 17.16 10.60
CA PRO A 387 -1.94 17.53 9.96
C PRO A 387 -3.15 17.01 10.74
N CYS A 388 -4.28 17.73 10.72
CA CYS A 388 -5.47 17.33 11.47
C CYS A 388 -5.99 15.94 11.07
N SER A 389 -5.89 15.59 9.78
CA SER A 389 -6.27 14.26 9.26
C SER A 389 -5.44 13.11 9.82
N GLU A 390 -4.23 13.38 10.31
CA GLU A 390 -3.32 12.37 10.83
C GLU A 390 -3.41 12.26 12.36
N LEU A 391 -4.19 13.10 13.04
CA LEU A 391 -4.36 13.01 14.51
C LEU A 391 -5.03 11.71 14.93
N SER A 392 -5.86 11.12 14.08
CA SER A 392 -6.61 9.89 14.38
C SER A 392 -5.71 8.68 14.68
N TYR A 393 -4.46 8.67 14.21
CA TYR A 393 -3.48 7.63 14.53
C TYR A 393 -3.14 7.56 16.02
N ALA A 394 -3.42 8.61 16.80
CA ALA A 394 -3.29 8.55 18.25
C ALA A 394 -4.16 7.46 18.90
N ASN A 395 -5.23 7.02 18.24
CA ASN A 395 -6.07 5.91 18.72
C ASN A 395 -5.31 4.57 18.80
N ASP A 396 -4.26 4.40 17.98
CA ASP A 396 -3.47 3.17 17.90
C ASP A 396 -2.21 3.25 18.80
N MET A 397 -2.08 4.31 19.60
CA MET A 397 -0.93 4.58 20.46
C MET A 397 -1.27 4.45 21.95
N ALA A 398 -0.24 4.34 22.79
CA ALA A 398 -0.44 4.28 24.24
C ALA A 398 -0.87 5.64 24.79
N MET A 399 -2.06 5.72 25.40
CA MET A 399 -2.61 6.98 25.92
C MET A 399 -2.38 7.14 27.42
N SER A 400 -1.63 8.18 27.80
CA SER A 400 -1.48 8.67 29.17
C SER A 400 -2.23 10.00 29.34
N ALA A 401 -2.48 10.45 30.57
CA ALA A 401 -3.13 11.74 30.81
C ALA A 401 -2.38 12.92 30.16
N ALA A 402 -1.05 12.92 30.20
CA ALA A 402 -0.25 13.95 29.55
C ALA A 402 -0.40 13.95 28.01
N ARG A 403 -0.51 12.77 27.40
CA ARG A 403 -0.75 12.64 25.95
C ARG A 403 -2.18 13.05 25.56
N LEU A 404 -3.18 12.68 26.37
CA LEU A 404 -4.56 13.11 26.15
C LEU A 404 -4.73 14.62 26.32
N LEU A 405 -3.99 15.24 27.24
CA LEU A 405 -3.92 16.70 27.35
C LEU A 405 -3.28 17.32 26.09
N ALA A 406 -2.22 16.72 25.54
CA ALA A 406 -1.64 17.19 24.28
C ALA A 406 -2.66 17.13 23.14
N ILE A 407 -3.44 16.05 23.04
CA ILE A 407 -4.56 15.93 22.09
C ILE A 407 -5.62 17.01 22.32
N ALA A 408 -6.06 17.22 23.57
CA ALA A 408 -7.07 18.25 23.89
C ALA A 408 -6.60 19.67 23.52
N ASN A 409 -5.30 19.97 23.65
CA ASN A 409 -4.74 21.25 23.25
C ASN A 409 -4.74 21.48 21.72
N THR A 410 -4.90 20.44 20.91
CA THR A 410 -5.02 20.61 19.45
C THR A 410 -6.38 21.13 19.00
N GLU A 411 -7.36 21.21 19.89
CA GLU A 411 -8.73 21.67 19.62
C GLU A 411 -8.79 23.03 18.92
N VAL A 412 -7.87 23.95 19.25
CA VAL A 412 -7.79 25.28 18.63
C VAL A 412 -7.44 25.20 17.14
N ARG A 413 -6.61 24.21 16.74
CA ARG A 413 -6.12 24.03 15.38
C ARG A 413 -6.98 23.06 14.57
N CYS A 414 -7.49 22.03 15.23
CA CYS A 414 -8.23 20.91 14.64
C CYS A 414 -9.56 20.73 15.38
N PRO A 415 -10.54 21.64 15.19
CA PRO A 415 -11.77 21.61 15.97
C PRO A 415 -12.55 20.31 15.74
N GLY A 416 -12.92 19.64 16.83
CA GLY A 416 -13.70 18.40 16.81
C GLY A 416 -12.90 17.10 16.64
N GLU A 417 -11.73 17.11 16.01
CA GLU A 417 -10.88 15.91 15.85
C GLU A 417 -10.48 15.27 17.20
N PRO A 418 -10.06 16.04 18.23
CA PRO A 418 -9.72 15.50 19.55
C PRO A 418 -10.84 14.69 20.19
N LEU A 419 -12.11 15.01 19.92
CA LEU A 419 -13.24 14.38 20.60
C LEU A 419 -13.35 12.89 20.28
N SER A 420 -13.07 12.53 19.02
CA SER A 420 -13.10 11.14 18.57
C SER A 420 -12.08 10.28 19.33
N ILE A 421 -10.93 10.85 19.66
CA ILE A 421 -9.85 10.19 20.40
C ILE A 421 -10.18 10.21 21.90
N LEU A 422 -10.49 11.38 22.46
CA LEU A 422 -10.76 11.56 23.89
C LEU A 422 -11.91 10.67 24.37
N SER A 423 -13.01 10.58 23.63
CA SER A 423 -14.18 9.76 23.98
C SER A 423 -13.85 8.30 24.30
N ARG A 424 -12.81 7.74 23.68
CA ARG A 424 -12.38 6.34 23.91
C ARG A 424 -11.58 6.13 25.18
N HIS A 425 -10.97 7.19 25.71
CA HIS A 425 -9.94 7.07 26.76
C HIS A 425 -10.29 7.77 28.07
N ILE A 426 -11.09 8.86 28.05
CA ILE A 426 -11.31 9.70 29.23
C ILE A 426 -12.07 9.01 30.38
N ALA A 427 -12.94 8.05 30.07
CA ALA A 427 -13.69 7.29 31.09
C ALA A 427 -12.76 6.50 32.04
N LYS A 428 -11.56 6.13 31.57
CA LYS A 428 -10.57 5.37 32.34
C LYS A 428 -9.68 6.26 33.22
N LEU A 429 -9.66 7.57 33.00
CA LEU A 429 -8.81 8.48 33.75
C LEU A 429 -9.33 8.71 35.17
N PRO A 430 -8.44 8.86 36.18
CA PRO A 430 -8.81 9.38 37.48
C PRO A 430 -9.42 10.79 37.38
N PRO A 431 -10.37 11.17 38.27
CA PRO A 431 -11.05 12.47 38.22
C PRO A 431 -10.12 13.69 38.15
N GLY A 432 -9.03 13.71 38.92
CA GLY A 432 -8.09 14.84 38.92
C GLY A 432 -7.35 15.01 37.58
N GLU A 433 -6.94 13.90 36.95
CA GLU A 433 -6.30 13.93 35.63
C GLU A 433 -7.30 14.28 34.53
N LEU A 434 -8.52 13.76 34.62
CA LEU A 434 -9.62 14.06 33.70
C LEU A 434 -9.87 15.57 33.60
N ILE A 435 -9.98 16.25 34.75
CA ILE A 435 -10.19 17.70 34.80
C ILE A 435 -9.08 18.43 34.05
N GLY A 436 -7.82 18.05 34.30
CA GLY A 436 -6.66 18.63 33.60
C GLY A 436 -6.73 18.44 32.09
N VAL A 437 -7.06 17.23 31.63
CA VAL A 437 -7.18 16.88 30.20
C VAL A 437 -8.30 17.66 29.51
N LEU A 438 -9.45 17.84 30.17
CA LEU A 438 -10.63 18.45 29.57
C LEU A 438 -10.63 19.99 29.65
N GLN A 439 -9.77 20.58 30.47
CA GLN A 439 -9.67 22.03 30.67
C GLN A 439 -9.56 22.86 29.37
N PRO A 440 -8.78 22.43 28.35
CA PRO A 440 -8.64 23.19 27.10
C PRO A 440 -9.90 23.21 26.23
N LEU A 441 -10.84 22.27 26.43
CA LEU A 441 -11.98 22.11 25.53
C LEU A 441 -13.10 23.14 25.78
N PRO A 442 -13.76 23.64 24.73
CA PRO A 442 -14.93 24.51 24.87
C PRO A 442 -16.13 23.74 25.43
N VAL A 443 -17.03 24.45 26.11
CA VAL A 443 -18.24 23.87 26.74
C VAL A 443 -19.09 23.07 25.76
N ALA A 444 -19.23 23.52 24.52
CA ALA A 444 -20.00 22.80 23.49
C ALA A 444 -19.48 21.37 23.27
N HIS A 445 -18.16 21.19 23.25
CA HIS A 445 -17.52 19.89 23.05
C HIS A 445 -17.49 19.04 24.32
N LEU A 446 -17.39 19.67 25.50
CA LEU A 446 -17.58 18.96 26.77
C LEU A 446 -18.97 18.32 26.85
N ARG A 447 -20.01 19.00 26.36
CA ARG A 447 -21.37 18.43 26.30
C ARG A 447 -21.49 17.22 25.37
N MET A 448 -20.64 17.13 24.35
CA MET A 448 -20.58 15.94 23.48
C MET A 448 -19.92 14.75 24.17
N LEU A 449 -19.05 14.98 25.15
CA LEU A 449 -18.35 13.97 25.94
C LEU A 449 -19.06 13.61 27.26
N ARG A 450 -20.30 14.06 27.46
CA ARG A 450 -20.97 13.96 28.77
C ARG A 450 -21.14 12.51 29.24
N ASN A 451 -21.41 11.59 28.31
CA ASN A 451 -21.69 10.20 28.64
C ASN A 451 -20.39 9.48 29.06
N GLU A 452 -19.27 9.94 28.54
CA GLU A 452 -17.92 9.44 28.76
C GLU A 452 -17.30 9.98 30.05
N LEU A 453 -17.92 10.98 30.69
CA LEU A 453 -17.52 11.48 32.01
C LEU A 453 -17.75 10.45 33.12
N GLY A 454 -18.63 9.46 32.92
CA GLY A 454 -18.93 8.40 33.90
C GLY A 454 -19.59 8.93 35.17
N LEU A 455 -20.48 9.92 35.04
CA LEU A 455 -21.17 10.55 36.16
C LEU A 455 -22.28 9.67 36.77
N ASP A 456 -22.62 8.55 36.14
CA ASP A 456 -23.51 7.51 36.67
C ASP A 456 -22.86 6.70 37.81
N ASN A 457 -21.52 6.72 37.91
CA ASN A 457 -20.79 6.13 39.02
C ASN A 457 -20.79 7.07 40.24
N PRO A 458 -21.30 6.63 41.42
CA PRO A 458 -21.40 7.48 42.61
C PRO A 458 -20.10 8.15 43.07
N ALA A 459 -18.99 7.39 43.12
CA ALA A 459 -17.70 7.92 43.60
C ALA A 459 -17.12 8.95 42.62
N ARG A 460 -17.30 8.70 41.32
CA ARG A 460 -16.87 9.61 40.26
C ARG A 460 -17.73 10.87 40.20
N ALA A 461 -19.03 10.73 40.37
CA ALA A 461 -19.98 11.85 40.48
C ALA A 461 -19.61 12.80 41.61
N GLU A 462 -19.33 12.27 42.81
CA GLU A 462 -18.89 13.08 43.95
C GLU A 462 -17.59 13.83 43.69
N ALA A 463 -16.61 13.18 43.06
CA ALA A 463 -15.30 13.76 42.78
C ALA A 463 -15.33 14.85 41.70
N LEU A 464 -16.22 14.72 40.70
CA LEU A 464 -16.32 15.65 39.58
C LEU A 464 -17.39 16.73 39.75
N PHE A 465 -18.27 16.61 40.76
CA PHE A 465 -19.43 17.47 40.94
C PHE A 465 -19.11 18.97 40.91
N ASP A 466 -18.13 19.42 41.71
CA ASP A 466 -17.81 20.84 41.82
C ASP A 466 -17.32 21.39 40.47
N TRP A 467 -16.44 20.65 39.79
CA TRP A 467 -15.93 21.01 38.47
C TRP A 467 -17.04 21.07 37.41
N VAL A 468 -17.94 20.07 37.38
CA VAL A 468 -19.09 20.04 36.46
C VAL A 468 -20.00 21.24 36.69
N MET A 469 -20.36 21.51 37.94
CA MET A 469 -21.20 22.65 38.33
C MET A 469 -20.57 23.99 37.98
N GLU A 470 -19.24 24.10 38.13
CA GLU A 470 -18.48 25.30 37.79
C GLU A 470 -18.40 25.53 36.29
N ARG A 471 -18.20 24.45 35.52
CA ARG A 471 -17.92 24.49 34.09
C ARG A 471 -19.18 24.73 33.26
N ASP A 472 -20.22 23.93 33.46
CA ASP A 472 -21.50 24.05 32.77
C ASP A 472 -22.56 23.12 33.39
N THR A 473 -23.72 23.68 33.77
CA THR A 473 -24.80 22.88 34.38
C THR A 473 -25.44 21.87 33.41
N GLY A 474 -25.26 22.05 32.09
CA GLY A 474 -25.72 21.10 31.07
C GLY A 474 -24.90 19.80 30.99
N LEU A 475 -23.82 19.70 31.77
CA LEU A 475 -23.02 18.48 31.94
C LEU A 475 -23.53 17.58 33.07
N LEU A 476 -24.51 18.04 33.87
CA LEU A 476 -25.05 17.26 34.98
C LEU A 476 -25.84 16.03 34.52
N ASP A 477 -26.25 15.98 33.25
CA ASP A 477 -27.00 14.90 32.63
C ASP A 477 -26.41 13.50 32.94
N GLY A 478 -27.19 12.69 33.66
CA GLY A 478 -26.81 11.33 34.05
C GLY A 478 -26.07 11.22 35.39
N LEU A 479 -25.90 12.32 36.12
CA LEU A 479 -25.20 12.35 37.41
C LEU A 479 -25.93 11.52 38.48
N ALA A 480 -25.20 10.61 39.11
CA ALA A 480 -25.61 9.91 40.31
C ALA A 480 -25.56 10.83 41.53
N ALA A 481 -26.73 11.28 42.00
CA ALA A 481 -26.82 12.14 43.17
C ALA A 481 -26.81 11.31 44.47
N THR A 482 -25.63 11.14 45.04
CA THR A 482 -25.42 10.58 46.38
C THR A 482 -25.86 11.55 47.49
N PRO A 483 -25.95 11.13 48.76
CA PRO A 483 -26.23 12.06 49.86
C PRO A 483 -25.25 13.24 49.92
N ALA A 484 -23.97 13.02 49.61
CA ALA A 484 -22.95 14.07 49.58
C ALA A 484 -23.21 15.07 48.43
N VAL A 485 -23.52 14.57 47.24
CA VAL A 485 -23.87 15.41 46.08
C VAL A 485 -25.15 16.21 46.34
N VAL A 486 -26.21 15.58 46.86
CA VAL A 486 -27.46 16.28 47.19
C VAL A 486 -27.21 17.38 48.23
N LYS A 487 -26.43 17.08 49.27
CA LYS A 487 -26.06 18.07 50.28
C LYS A 487 -25.37 19.29 49.65
N LYS A 488 -24.43 19.07 48.73
CA LYS A 488 -23.75 20.16 48.00
C LYS A 488 -24.70 20.93 47.08
N LEU A 489 -25.53 20.24 46.29
CA LEU A 489 -26.53 20.84 45.40
C LEU A 489 -27.46 21.83 46.12
N LEU A 490 -27.76 21.56 47.39
CA LEU A 490 -28.63 22.39 48.21
C LEU A 490 -27.93 23.57 48.91
N THR A 491 -26.62 23.72 48.75
CA THR A 491 -25.88 24.89 49.25
C THR A 491 -26.05 26.08 48.31
N PRO A 492 -26.05 27.33 48.81
CA PRO A 492 -26.29 28.51 47.97
C PRO A 492 -25.41 28.60 46.70
N PRO A 493 -24.08 28.35 46.73
CA PRO A 493 -23.23 28.46 45.54
C PRO A 493 -23.65 27.58 44.35
N HIS A 494 -24.26 26.43 44.64
CA HIS A 494 -24.71 25.46 43.64
C HIS A 494 -26.21 25.59 43.35
N ALA A 495 -27.02 25.80 44.39
CA ALA A 495 -28.47 25.92 44.26
C ALA A 495 -28.87 27.14 43.43
N ASP A 496 -28.21 28.28 43.62
CA ASP A 496 -28.56 29.52 42.92
C ASP A 496 -28.35 29.39 41.40
N ARG A 497 -27.39 28.57 40.96
CA ARG A 497 -27.16 28.26 39.54
C ARG A 497 -28.27 27.42 38.91
N LEU A 498 -29.09 26.78 39.74
CA LEU A 498 -30.22 25.92 39.34
C LEU A 498 -31.58 26.54 39.73
N GLY A 499 -31.62 27.84 40.05
CA GLY A 499 -32.86 28.55 40.39
C GLY A 499 -33.20 28.59 41.88
N GLY A 500 -32.23 28.26 42.75
CA GLY A 500 -32.34 28.31 44.20
C GLY A 500 -32.68 26.96 44.83
N ARG A 501 -32.57 26.89 46.17
CA ARG A 501 -32.73 25.65 46.94
C ARG A 501 -34.06 24.94 46.66
N GLU A 502 -35.15 25.69 46.63
CA GLU A 502 -36.49 25.14 46.45
C GLU A 502 -36.69 24.54 45.06
N ALA A 503 -36.15 25.19 44.02
CA ALA A 503 -36.18 24.67 42.65
C ALA A 503 -35.37 23.36 42.52
N VAL A 504 -34.23 23.26 43.21
CA VAL A 504 -33.42 22.03 43.24
C VAL A 504 -34.18 20.88 43.94
N LEU A 505 -34.84 21.15 45.07
CA LEU A 505 -35.64 20.15 45.76
C LEU A 505 -36.77 19.63 44.88
N ASP A 506 -37.50 20.53 44.24
CA ASP A 506 -38.62 20.16 43.36
C ASP A 506 -38.13 19.42 42.11
N LEU A 507 -37.00 19.85 41.52
CA LEU A 507 -36.35 19.19 40.37
C LEU A 507 -35.96 17.74 40.69
N LEU A 508 -35.31 17.49 41.82
CA LEU A 508 -34.84 16.16 42.19
C LEU A 508 -35.97 15.23 42.69
N LEU A 509 -37.09 15.81 43.16
CA LEU A 509 -38.28 15.07 43.57
C LEU A 509 -39.26 14.77 42.43
N ASP A 510 -39.11 15.38 41.26
CA ASP A 510 -39.94 15.07 40.08
C ASP A 510 -39.22 14.11 39.13
N TRP A 511 -39.49 12.80 39.28
CA TRP A 511 -38.86 11.78 38.44
C TRP A 511 -39.37 11.79 36.99
N GLN A 512 -40.55 12.37 36.71
CA GLN A 512 -41.11 12.42 35.35
C GLN A 512 -40.58 13.60 34.54
N ARG A 513 -40.14 14.68 35.20
CA ARG A 513 -39.50 15.84 34.54
C ARG A 513 -37.98 15.79 34.47
N SER A 514 -37.36 14.74 35.01
CA SER A 514 -35.90 14.58 35.06
C SER A 514 -35.42 13.52 34.07
N PRO A 515 -35.03 13.87 32.83
CA PRO A 515 -33.65 13.61 32.51
C PRO A 515 -32.85 14.66 33.28
N ARG A 516 -31.86 14.24 34.05
CA ARG A 516 -30.51 14.84 34.11
C ARG A 516 -29.79 14.59 35.42
N ILE A 517 -30.45 14.44 36.56
CA ILE A 517 -29.79 13.99 37.80
C ILE A 517 -30.59 12.85 38.40
N THR A 518 -29.93 11.74 38.68
CA THR A 518 -30.54 10.51 39.19
C THR A 518 -30.07 10.27 40.62
N PRO A 519 -30.89 10.56 41.64
CA PRO A 519 -30.51 10.26 43.01
C PRO A 519 -30.32 8.76 43.21
N THR A 520 -29.27 8.38 43.94
CA THR A 520 -29.13 7.01 44.43
C THR A 520 -30.24 6.71 45.45
N ASN A 521 -30.46 5.44 45.81
CA ASN A 521 -31.47 5.11 46.84
C ASN A 521 -31.24 5.89 48.15
N GLU A 522 -29.99 5.96 48.61
CA GLU A 522 -29.61 6.73 49.79
C GLU A 522 -29.72 8.25 49.56
N GLY A 523 -29.30 8.73 48.39
CA GLY A 523 -29.41 10.13 48.01
C GLY A 523 -30.86 10.61 47.96
N MET A 524 -31.77 9.77 47.46
CA MET A 524 -33.21 10.02 47.45
C MET A 524 -33.77 10.10 48.88
N PHE A 525 -33.37 9.20 49.77
CA PHE A 525 -33.77 9.26 51.18
C PHE A 525 -33.29 10.54 51.87
N PHE A 526 -32.03 10.91 51.64
CA PHE A 526 -31.46 12.16 52.13
C PHE A 526 -32.19 13.39 51.58
N LEU A 527 -32.48 13.41 50.27
CA LEU A 527 -33.23 14.47 49.61
C LEU A 527 -34.62 14.65 50.22
N MET A 528 -35.37 13.56 50.43
CA MET A 528 -36.69 13.62 51.06
C MET A 528 -36.63 14.18 52.48
N ALA A 529 -35.59 13.82 53.26
CA ALA A 529 -35.39 14.39 54.58
C ALA A 529 -35.13 15.91 54.52
N GLU A 530 -34.29 16.36 53.58
CA GLU A 530 -33.99 17.79 53.36
C GLU A 530 -35.21 18.58 52.87
N ALA A 531 -36.03 17.96 52.02
CA ALA A 531 -37.26 18.52 51.46
C ALA A 531 -38.33 18.83 52.51
N LEU A 532 -38.31 18.12 53.64
CA LEU A 532 -39.25 18.27 54.76
C LEU A 532 -38.73 19.21 55.85
N LYS A 533 -37.51 19.74 55.75
CA LYS A 533 -36.96 20.69 56.73
C LYS A 533 -37.58 22.08 56.56
N GLY A 534 -37.71 22.82 57.66
CA GLY A 534 -38.22 24.19 57.66
C GLY A 534 -39.74 24.24 57.44
N THR A 535 -40.21 25.02 56.47
CA THR A 535 -41.64 25.21 56.14
C THR A 535 -41.94 24.64 54.75
N PRO A 536 -42.02 23.30 54.58
CA PRO A 536 -42.28 22.69 53.27
C PRO A 536 -43.70 22.98 52.79
N SER A 537 -43.92 22.97 51.47
CA SER A 537 -45.27 23.08 50.90
C SER A 537 -46.05 21.77 51.08
N ALA A 538 -47.38 21.85 51.19
CA ALA A 538 -48.24 20.66 51.28
C ALA A 538 -48.08 19.72 50.07
N ALA A 539 -47.87 20.29 48.88
CA ALA A 539 -47.60 19.51 47.67
C ALA A 539 -46.30 18.70 47.76
N ARG A 540 -45.24 19.28 48.34
CA ARG A 540 -43.97 18.58 48.53
C ARG A 540 -44.07 17.48 49.57
N VAL A 541 -44.75 17.76 50.69
CA VAL A 541 -45.03 16.74 51.72
C VAL A 541 -45.78 15.57 51.11
N ARG A 542 -46.80 15.84 50.29
CA ARG A 542 -47.58 14.83 49.59
C ARG A 542 -46.74 14.00 48.62
N ASN A 543 -45.90 14.64 47.79
CA ASN A 543 -44.99 13.94 46.88
C ASN A 543 -44.06 12.98 47.63
N VAL A 544 -43.48 13.41 48.76
CA VAL A 544 -42.65 12.53 49.59
C VAL A 544 -43.46 11.38 50.18
N ALA A 545 -44.68 11.65 50.65
CA ALA A 545 -45.51 10.67 51.33
C ALA A 545 -46.08 9.58 50.38
N GLU A 546 -46.37 9.93 49.12
CA GLU A 546 -46.90 9.02 48.09
C GLU A 546 -45.82 8.13 47.44
N ARG A 547 -44.53 8.37 47.70
CA ARG A 547 -43.43 7.55 47.17
C ARG A 547 -43.40 6.15 47.78
N ASN A 548 -43.03 5.16 46.98
CA ASN A 548 -42.88 3.77 47.40
C ASN A 548 -41.65 3.61 48.31
N LEU A 549 -41.85 3.69 49.64
CA LEU A 549 -40.82 3.61 50.66
C LEU A 549 -41.12 2.46 51.62
N ARG A 550 -40.09 1.94 52.29
CA ARG A 550 -40.29 1.01 53.40
C ARG A 550 -41.07 1.71 54.52
N PRO A 551 -41.95 1.01 55.25
CA PRO A 551 -42.76 1.61 56.32
C PRO A 551 -41.92 2.38 57.36
N GLU A 552 -40.78 1.82 57.77
CA GLU A 552 -39.86 2.42 58.74
C GLU A 552 -39.29 3.76 58.25
N ASP A 553 -38.89 3.82 56.97
CA ASP A 553 -38.34 5.01 56.31
C ASP A 553 -39.41 6.12 56.19
N ARG A 554 -40.64 5.74 55.80
CA ARG A 554 -41.76 6.67 55.71
C ARG A 554 -42.14 7.24 57.08
N GLN A 555 -42.20 6.41 58.11
CA GLN A 555 -42.45 6.84 59.49
C GLN A 555 -41.35 7.79 59.99
N ARG A 556 -40.09 7.46 59.72
CA ARG A 556 -38.93 8.29 60.07
C ARG A 556 -39.00 9.67 59.44
N LEU A 557 -39.37 9.76 58.17
CA LEU A 557 -39.47 11.02 57.42
C LEU A 557 -40.67 11.89 57.85
N LEU A 558 -41.85 11.30 58.01
CA LEU A 558 -43.11 12.05 58.18
C LEU A 558 -43.49 12.33 59.64
N SER A 559 -42.89 11.64 60.62
CA SER A 559 -43.27 11.76 62.04
C SER A 559 -43.19 13.19 62.59
N GLY A 560 -42.24 14.00 62.12
CA GLY A 560 -42.14 15.42 62.49
C GLY A 560 -43.27 16.27 61.90
N ILE A 561 -43.64 16.02 60.64
CA ILE A 561 -44.69 16.76 59.93
C ILE A 561 -46.08 16.40 60.46
N LEU A 562 -46.31 15.14 60.86
CA LEU A 562 -47.54 14.70 61.51
C LEU A 562 -47.82 15.41 62.84
N ARG A 563 -46.82 16.07 63.43
CA ARG A 563 -46.93 16.90 64.65
C ARG A 563 -46.95 18.40 64.34
N SER A 564 -46.97 18.79 63.07
CA SER A 564 -47.05 20.20 62.65
C SER A 564 -48.37 20.84 63.12
N GLN A 565 -48.32 22.13 63.45
CA GLN A 565 -49.51 22.93 63.73
C GLN A 565 -50.25 23.37 62.45
N ASP A 566 -49.64 23.21 61.27
CA ASP A 566 -50.29 23.48 59.99
C ASP A 566 -51.15 22.26 59.56
N PRO A 567 -52.48 22.39 59.57
CA PRO A 567 -53.38 21.29 59.23
C PRO A 567 -53.21 20.80 57.80
N ARG A 568 -52.74 21.64 56.86
CA ARG A 568 -52.51 21.26 55.46
C ARG A 568 -51.32 20.33 55.32
N LEU A 569 -50.25 20.58 56.08
CA LEU A 569 -49.07 19.71 56.10
C LEU A 569 -49.35 18.41 56.82
N GLN A 570 -50.11 18.49 57.92
CA GLN A 570 -50.54 17.32 58.68
C GLN A 570 -51.41 16.39 57.84
N ALA A 571 -52.37 16.95 57.10
CA ALA A 571 -53.21 16.24 56.15
C ALA A 571 -52.41 15.64 54.98
N ALA A 572 -51.51 16.41 54.36
CA ALA A 572 -50.66 15.91 53.27
C ALA A 572 -49.76 14.73 53.70
N ALA A 573 -49.19 14.79 54.92
CA ALA A 573 -48.41 13.70 55.48
C ALA A 573 -49.27 12.48 55.82
N ALA A 574 -50.48 12.70 56.33
CA ALA A 574 -51.42 11.63 56.67
C ALA A 574 -51.98 10.92 55.43
N ALA A 575 -52.28 11.65 54.35
CA ALA A 575 -52.79 11.11 53.10
C ALA A 575 -51.83 10.10 52.47
N GLY A 576 -50.53 10.42 52.35
CA GLY A 576 -49.56 9.44 51.83
C GLY A 576 -49.19 8.33 52.83
N ALA A 577 -49.40 8.53 54.13
CA ALA A 577 -49.31 7.46 55.12
C ALA A 577 -50.52 6.50 55.08
N ALA A 578 -51.66 6.92 54.51
CA ALA A 578 -52.89 6.13 54.46
C ALA A 578 -52.97 5.12 53.30
N ASP A 579 -52.16 5.27 52.23
CA ASP A 579 -52.06 4.30 51.12
C ASP A 579 -51.32 3.00 51.50
N TRP A 580 -51.37 2.66 52.78
CA TRP A 580 -50.74 1.53 53.44
C TRP A 580 -51.55 0.26 53.21
N LYS A 581 -51.43 -0.34 52.02
CA LYS A 581 -51.84 -1.74 51.84
C LYS A 581 -50.81 -2.63 52.54
N ALA A 582 -51.22 -3.13 53.70
CA ALA A 582 -50.59 -4.15 54.55
C ALA A 582 -49.47 -3.67 55.50
N SER A 583 -49.66 -4.05 56.78
CA SER A 583 -48.77 -4.06 57.95
C SER A 583 -48.49 -2.74 58.72
N SER A 584 -49.45 -2.37 59.60
CA SER A 584 -49.31 -1.64 60.90
C SER A 584 -49.96 -0.24 61.10
N GLY A 585 -51.10 0.04 60.48
CA GLY A 585 -52.14 0.95 61.04
C GLY A 585 -51.86 2.47 61.04
N ILE A 586 -52.78 3.24 60.46
CA ILE A 586 -52.78 4.73 60.49
C ILE A 586 -52.56 5.20 61.93
N THR A 587 -51.46 5.91 62.19
CA THR A 587 -51.18 6.45 63.54
C THR A 587 -52.32 7.38 63.97
N ALA A 588 -52.68 7.41 65.26
CA ALA A 588 -53.77 8.27 65.76
C ALA A 588 -53.66 9.74 65.31
N PRO A 589 -52.46 10.37 65.25
CA PRO A 589 -52.30 11.72 64.70
C PRO A 589 -52.64 11.83 63.22
N ALA A 590 -52.26 10.85 62.39
CA ALA A 590 -52.60 10.83 60.97
C ALA A 590 -54.11 10.64 60.75
N ALA A 591 -54.75 9.77 61.55
CA ALA A 591 -56.19 9.55 61.48
C ALA A 591 -56.98 10.81 61.84
N GLN A 592 -56.54 11.54 62.88
CA GLN A 592 -57.12 12.82 63.30
C GLN A 592 -56.96 13.92 62.23
N ALA A 593 -55.79 13.99 61.59
CA ALA A 593 -55.54 14.96 60.52
C ALA A 593 -56.42 14.72 59.28
N CYS A 594 -56.55 13.47 58.82
CA CYS A 594 -57.46 13.12 57.72
C CYS A 594 -58.92 13.45 58.06
N LEU A 595 -59.35 13.20 59.30
CA LEU A 595 -60.70 13.53 59.76
C LEU A 595 -60.97 15.05 59.79
N ALA A 596 -59.96 15.84 60.16
CA ALA A 596 -60.05 17.30 60.14
C ALA A 596 -60.16 17.83 58.70
N GLU A 597 -59.35 17.33 57.76
CA GLU A 597 -59.43 17.70 56.35
C GLU A 597 -60.77 17.29 55.72
N ALA A 598 -61.25 16.07 56.01
CA ALA A 598 -62.54 15.60 55.53
C ALA A 598 -63.69 16.47 56.03
N ARG A 599 -63.65 16.92 57.29
CA ARG A 599 -64.66 17.85 57.85
C ARG A 599 -64.63 19.20 57.14
N VAL A 600 -63.45 19.79 56.94
CA VAL A 600 -63.31 21.07 56.22
C VAL A 600 -63.77 20.94 54.77
N THR A 601 -63.46 19.83 54.10
CA THR A 601 -63.91 19.57 52.72
C THR A 601 -65.43 19.42 52.66
N LEU A 602 -66.02 18.67 53.60
CA LEU A 602 -67.47 18.51 53.71
C LEU A 602 -68.16 19.84 54.03
N GLU A 603 -67.59 20.69 54.90
CA GLU A 603 -68.09 22.04 55.18
C GLU A 603 -68.00 22.97 53.96
N CYS A 604 -66.91 22.88 53.18
CA CYS A 604 -66.74 23.62 51.93
C CYS A 604 -67.76 23.16 50.86
N MET A 605 -67.95 21.85 50.70
CA MET A 605 -68.98 21.30 49.82
C MET A 605 -70.39 21.66 50.29
N ALA A 606 -70.63 21.70 51.60
CA ALA A 606 -71.91 22.11 52.19
C ALA A 606 -72.18 23.62 52.05
N THR A 607 -71.15 24.45 51.89
CA THR A 607 -71.28 25.89 51.63
C THR A 607 -71.43 26.20 50.14
N GLN A 608 -70.74 25.46 49.26
CA GLN A 608 -70.95 25.53 47.80
C GLN A 608 -72.25 24.89 47.31
N SER A 609 -72.90 24.05 48.12
CA SER A 609 -74.24 23.50 47.81
C SER A 609 -75.40 24.45 48.14
N SER A 610 -75.12 25.70 48.54
CA SER A 610 -76.14 26.74 48.55
C SER A 610 -76.55 27.05 47.11
N ALA A 611 -77.76 26.62 46.72
CA ALA A 611 -78.30 26.87 45.39
C ALA A 611 -78.34 28.39 45.11
N LEU A 612 -77.58 28.86 44.12
CA LEU A 612 -77.56 30.26 43.66
C LEU A 612 -78.84 30.67 42.92
N GLY A 613 -80.00 30.13 43.29
CA GLY A 613 -81.31 30.40 42.70
C GLY A 613 -82.07 29.12 42.30
N PRO A 614 -83.37 29.26 41.99
CA PRO A 614 -84.20 28.12 41.59
C PRO A 614 -83.68 27.50 40.29
N PRO A 615 -83.75 26.16 40.13
CA PRO A 615 -83.29 25.50 38.92
C PRO A 615 -84.11 25.98 37.70
N PRO A 616 -83.49 26.26 36.54
CA PRO A 616 -84.23 26.64 35.35
C PRO A 616 -85.13 25.48 34.87
N PRO A 617 -86.34 25.75 34.35
CA PRO A 617 -87.23 24.70 33.87
C PRO A 617 -86.69 24.12 32.55
N GLY A 618 -86.35 22.83 32.58
CA GLY A 618 -85.92 22.08 31.40
C GLY A 618 -85.34 20.71 31.75
N THR A 619 -85.78 19.67 31.05
CA THR A 619 -85.25 18.31 31.13
C THR A 619 -83.79 18.27 30.70
N ARG A 620 -82.87 17.99 31.63
CA ARG A 620 -81.51 17.56 31.30
C ARG A 620 -81.47 16.05 31.11
N GLN A 621 -81.19 15.61 29.90
CA GLN A 621 -80.67 14.27 29.66
C GLN A 621 -79.24 14.21 30.20
N PHE A 622 -79.01 13.38 31.21
CA PHE A 622 -77.66 13.00 31.64
C PHE A 622 -77.17 11.88 30.72
N LEU A 623 -76.14 12.16 29.93
CA LEU A 623 -75.26 11.11 29.40
C LEU A 623 -74.28 10.73 30.52
N PHE A 624 -74.20 9.43 30.77
CA PHE A 624 -73.41 8.70 31.78
C PHE A 624 -74.14 8.38 33.11
N GLY A 625 -74.70 7.16 33.17
CA GLY A 625 -75.01 6.42 34.41
C GLY A 625 -73.73 5.97 35.11
N CYS A 626 -73.67 5.93 36.44
CA CYS A 626 -74.35 4.92 37.28
C CYS A 626 -75.26 5.53 38.37
N GLY A 627 -76.37 4.83 38.70
CA GLY A 627 -77.63 5.29 39.34
C GLY A 627 -77.64 5.56 40.87
N THR A 628 -78.55 6.40 41.42
CA THR A 628 -79.98 6.21 41.91
C THR A 628 -80.10 5.48 43.26
N GLY A 629 -80.81 5.84 44.36
CA GLY A 629 -81.85 6.82 44.82
C GLY A 629 -82.14 6.54 46.35
N PRO A 630 -83.26 6.89 47.05
CA PRO A 630 -84.42 7.75 46.74
C PRO A 630 -84.46 9.05 47.61
N GLN A 631 -85.54 9.82 47.42
CA GLN A 631 -85.84 11.22 47.82
C GLN A 631 -85.28 11.76 49.13
#